data_AF-A0A4R1F8K7-F1
#
_entry.id   AF-A0A4R1F8K7-F1
#
_cell.length_a   1.000
_cell.length_b   1.000
_cell.length_c   1.000
_cell.angle_alpha   90.00
_cell.angle_beta   90.00
_cell.angle_gamma   90.00
#
_symmetry.space_group_name_H-M   'P 1'
#
loop_
_entity.id
_entity.type
_entity.pdbx_description
1 polymer ?
#
loop_
_entity_poly.entity_id
_entity_poly.type
_entity_poly.pdbx_seq_one_letter_code
_entity_poly.pdbx_strand_id
1 'polypeptide(L)'
;MSTLFATTVYTQGMSTDAEDADLPLLDRIENAGKTFHADKARYQQSREELFDAIVDGVTKFGPSEVARRAGFTREYVARIRDGKVKRQVRD
;
A
#
# COMPACT_ATOMS: atom_id res chain seq x y z
N MET A 1 52.41 7.17 17.79
CA MET A 1 51.68 6.34 16.82
C MET A 1 51.28 5.04 17.51
N SER A 2 50.00 4.91 17.89
CA SER A 2 49.34 3.61 18.09
C SER A 2 47.84 3.89 18.21
N THR A 3 47.10 3.58 17.16
CA THR A 3 45.67 3.84 17.03
C THR A 3 44.94 2.60 17.54
N LEU A 4 44.36 2.68 18.74
CA LEU A 4 43.47 1.64 19.25
C LEU A 4 42.07 1.90 18.67
N PHE A 5 41.68 1.13 17.65
CA PHE A 5 40.30 1.07 17.19
C PHE A 5 39.50 0.22 18.19
N ALA A 6 38.79 0.91 19.10
CA ALA A 6 37.72 0.29 19.86
C ALA A 6 36.49 0.13 18.95
N THR A 7 36.31 -1.06 18.40
CA THR A 7 35.05 -1.44 17.73
C THR A 7 34.00 -1.67 18.81
N THR A 8 33.30 -0.60 19.21
CA THR A 8 32.02 -0.76 19.91
C THR A 8 30.96 -1.10 18.88
N VAL A 9 30.62 -2.38 18.81
CA VAL A 9 29.40 -2.85 18.15
C VAL A 9 28.24 -2.34 19.00
N TYR A 10 27.66 -1.19 18.63
CA TYR A 10 26.48 -0.68 19.31
C TYR A 10 25.29 -1.55 18.92
N THR A 11 24.97 -2.41 19.87
CA THR A 11 23.83 -3.32 19.92
C THR A 11 22.51 -2.52 19.84
N GLN A 12 21.52 -3.16 19.21
CA GLN A 12 20.12 -3.10 19.59
C GLN A 12 19.32 -1.84 19.23
N GLY A 13 18.72 -1.89 18.05
CA GLY A 13 17.60 -1.04 17.63
C GLY A 13 16.74 -1.66 16.53
N MET A 14 16.78 -2.98 16.34
CA MET A 14 15.85 -3.73 15.50
C MET A 14 14.86 -4.46 16.41
N SER A 15 13.84 -3.74 16.86
CA SER A 15 12.65 -4.31 17.48
C SER A 15 11.52 -4.29 16.45
N THR A 16 11.57 -5.21 15.49
CA THR A 16 10.40 -5.64 14.75
C THR A 16 10.47 -7.16 14.63
N ASP A 17 9.40 -7.82 15.09
CA ASP A 17 8.97 -9.14 14.59
C ASP A 17 9.58 -10.42 15.19
N ALA A 18 9.93 -10.45 16.49
CA ALA A 18 10.37 -11.69 17.14
C ALA A 18 9.43 -12.23 18.24
N GLU A 19 8.31 -11.55 18.53
CA GLU A 19 7.36 -11.99 19.57
C GLU A 19 6.17 -12.80 18.99
N ASP A 20 6.02 -12.90 17.66
CA ASP A 20 4.95 -13.68 17.00
C ASP A 20 5.36 -15.14 16.69
N ALA A 21 6.61 -15.50 16.98
CA ALA A 21 7.19 -16.79 16.59
C ALA A 21 6.81 -17.96 17.53
N ASP A 22 6.04 -17.73 18.59
CA ASP A 22 5.67 -18.77 19.58
C ASP A 22 4.15 -18.97 19.75
N LEU A 23 3.31 -18.27 18.97
CA LEU A 23 1.88 -18.55 18.94
C LEU A 23 1.60 -19.88 18.22
N PRO A 24 0.62 -20.70 18.67
CA PRO A 24 0.21 -21.87 17.93
C PRO A 24 -0.25 -21.46 16.52
N LEU A 25 -0.03 -22.33 15.52
CA LEU A 25 -0.26 -22.03 14.10
C LEU A 25 -1.66 -21.43 13.82
N LEU A 26 -2.68 -21.86 14.56
CA LEU A 26 -4.05 -21.37 14.46
C LEU A 26 -4.16 -19.88 14.82
N ASP A 27 -3.49 -19.43 15.88
CA ASP A 27 -3.51 -18.04 16.34
C ASP A 27 -2.76 -17.12 15.35
N ARG A 28 -1.69 -17.62 14.71
CA ARG A 28 -1.00 -16.86 13.63
C ARG A 28 -1.87 -16.67 12.40
N ILE A 29 -2.60 -17.71 12.00
CA ILE A 29 -3.52 -17.65 10.87
C ILE A 29 -4.67 -16.68 11.19
N GLU A 30 -5.21 -16.73 12.41
CA GLU A 30 -6.27 -15.83 12.83
C GLU A 30 -5.79 -14.36 12.88
N ASN A 31 -4.62 -14.11 13.44
CA ASN A 31 -4.02 -12.77 13.47
C ASN A 31 -3.69 -12.25 12.08
N ALA A 32 -3.13 -13.09 11.20
CA ALA A 32 -2.91 -12.74 9.79
C ALA A 32 -4.23 -12.44 9.06
N GLY A 33 -5.30 -13.20 9.34
CA GLY A 33 -6.63 -12.92 8.80
C GLY A 33 -7.13 -11.52 9.18
N LYS A 34 -6.98 -11.13 10.45
CA LYS A 34 -7.36 -9.80 10.94
C LYS A 34 -6.56 -8.67 10.28
N THR A 35 -5.24 -8.84 10.08
CA THR A 35 -4.41 -7.84 9.40
C THR A 35 -4.77 -7.73 7.92
N PHE A 36 -5.00 -8.84 7.22
CA PHE A 36 -5.45 -8.80 5.82
C PHE A 36 -6.80 -8.11 5.66
N HIS A 37 -7.76 -8.32 6.56
CA HIS A 37 -9.04 -7.61 6.51
C HIS A 37 -8.88 -6.09 6.71
N ALA A 38 -8.08 -5.68 7.70
CA ALA A 38 -7.81 -4.26 7.95
C ALA A 38 -7.08 -3.60 6.76
N ASP A 39 -6.08 -4.25 6.20
CA ASP A 39 -5.33 -3.72 5.06
C ASP A 39 -6.14 -3.73 3.78
N LYS A 40 -7.02 -4.71 3.58
CA LYS A 40 -7.98 -4.73 2.48
C LYS A 40 -8.94 -3.54 2.56
N ALA A 41 -9.44 -3.21 3.76
CA ALA A 41 -10.30 -2.05 3.96
C ALA A 41 -9.57 -0.73 3.64
N ARG A 42 -8.33 -0.57 4.11
CA ARG A 42 -7.48 0.59 3.79
C ARG A 42 -7.22 0.70 2.29
N TYR A 43 -6.86 -0.41 1.65
CA TYR A 43 -6.64 -0.45 0.20
C TYR A 43 -7.89 -0.05 -0.57
N GLN A 44 -9.06 -0.56 -0.17
CA GLN A 44 -10.34 -0.21 -0.78
C GLN A 44 -10.62 1.29 -0.67
N GLN A 45 -10.43 1.87 0.51
CA GLN A 45 -10.62 3.30 0.75
C GLN A 45 -9.68 4.14 -0.11
N SER A 46 -8.37 3.89 -0.06
CA SER A 46 -7.39 4.66 -0.85
C SER A 46 -7.62 4.53 -2.35
N ARG A 47 -8.15 3.39 -2.80
CA ARG A 47 -8.49 3.17 -4.21
C ARG A 47 -9.72 3.96 -4.65
N GLU A 48 -10.71 4.13 -3.78
CA GLU A 48 -11.87 4.99 -4.04
C GLU A 48 -11.45 6.46 -4.13
N GLU A 49 -10.66 6.92 -3.17
CA GLU A 49 -10.11 8.29 -3.16
C GLU A 49 -9.29 8.57 -4.43
N LEU A 50 -8.46 7.61 -4.87
CA LEU A 50 -7.71 7.71 -6.12
C LEU A 50 -8.62 7.82 -7.34
N PHE A 51 -9.69 7.04 -7.41
CA PHE A 51 -10.61 7.05 -8.55
C PHE A 51 -11.36 8.38 -8.64
N ASP A 52 -11.79 8.93 -7.51
CA ASP A 52 -12.46 10.22 -7.49
C ASP A 52 -11.50 11.35 -7.90
N ALA A 53 -10.24 11.30 -7.44
CA ALA A 53 -9.19 12.23 -7.88
C ALA A 53 -8.91 12.14 -9.39
N ILE A 54 -8.93 10.93 -9.96
CA ILE A 54 -8.77 10.71 -11.41
C ILE A 54 -9.95 11.32 -12.17
N VAL A 55 -11.19 11.08 -11.72
CA VAL A 55 -12.40 11.60 -12.38
C VAL A 55 -12.41 13.14 -12.38
N ASP A 56 -12.12 13.74 -11.23
CA ASP A 56 -12.01 15.20 -11.10
C ASP A 56 -10.88 15.76 -11.97
N GLY A 57 -9.70 15.14 -11.94
CA GLY A 57 -8.57 15.54 -12.77
C GLY A 57 -8.86 15.45 -14.26
N VAL A 58 -9.59 14.42 -14.71
CA VAL A 58 -9.92 14.25 -16.14
C VAL A 58 -10.86 15.35 -16.61
N THR A 59 -11.78 15.79 -15.75
CA THR A 59 -12.70 16.90 -16.04
C THR A 59 -11.94 18.23 -16.19
N LYS A 60 -10.85 18.42 -15.42
CA LYS A 60 -10.07 19.68 -15.41
C LYS A 60 -8.98 19.75 -16.49
N PHE A 61 -8.26 18.65 -16.71
CA PHE A 61 -7.03 18.64 -17.51
C PHE A 61 -7.08 17.70 -18.72
N GLY A 62 -8.13 16.87 -18.81
CA GLY A 62 -8.27 15.84 -19.82
C GLY A 62 -7.51 14.54 -19.49
N PRO A 63 -7.84 13.44 -20.19
CA PRO A 63 -7.36 12.10 -19.84
C PRO A 63 -5.87 11.88 -20.08
N SER A 64 -5.27 12.56 -21.06
CA SER A 64 -3.84 12.41 -21.37
C SER A 64 -2.93 13.00 -20.30
N GLU A 65 -3.31 14.16 -19.74
CA GLU A 65 -2.52 14.83 -18.71
C GLU A 65 -2.59 14.07 -17.38
N VAL A 66 -3.80 13.63 -17.00
CA VAL A 66 -4.00 12.80 -15.80
C VAL A 66 -3.23 11.50 -15.90
N ALA A 67 -3.27 10.82 -17.05
CA ALA A 67 -2.51 9.57 -17.25
C ALA A 67 -1.00 9.76 -17.00
N ARG A 68 -0.42 10.85 -17.51
CA ARG A 68 1.00 11.17 -17.29
C ARG A 68 1.32 11.41 -15.82
N ARG A 69 0.49 12.18 -15.12
CA ARG A 69 0.73 12.52 -13.70
C ARG A 69 0.48 11.35 -12.75
N ALA A 70 -0.55 10.55 -13.02
CA ALA A 70 -0.95 9.43 -12.18
C ALA A 70 -0.16 8.14 -12.47
N GLY A 71 0.71 8.13 -13.48
CA GLY A 71 1.49 6.94 -13.86
C GLY A 71 0.66 5.83 -14.49
N PHE A 72 -0.52 6.16 -15.04
CA PHE A 72 -1.42 5.20 -15.67
C PHE A 72 -1.42 5.34 -17.19
N THR A 73 -1.95 4.33 -17.88
CA THR A 73 -2.24 4.47 -19.31
C THR A 73 -3.48 5.36 -19.51
N ARG A 74 -3.51 6.09 -20.63
CA ARG A 74 -4.68 6.89 -21.02
C ARG A 74 -5.96 6.04 -21.10
N GLU A 75 -5.83 4.83 -21.60
CA GLU A 75 -6.93 3.87 -21.69
C GLU A 75 -7.47 3.49 -20.30
N TYR A 76 -6.57 3.23 -19.35
CA TYR A 76 -6.98 2.90 -17.98
C TYR A 76 -7.70 4.07 -17.30
N VAL A 77 -7.19 5.29 -17.45
CA VAL A 77 -7.85 6.51 -16.95
C VAL A 77 -9.23 6.71 -17.57
N ALA A 78 -9.38 6.50 -18.89
CA ALA A 78 -10.68 6.59 -19.56
C ALA A 78 -11.66 5.53 -19.02
N ARG A 79 -11.20 4.31 -18.75
CA ARG A 79 -12.02 3.26 -18.15
C ARG A 79 -12.48 3.59 -16.73
N ILE A 80 -11.64 4.24 -15.92
CA ILE A 80 -12.02 4.70 -14.57
C ILE A 80 -13.12 5.76 -14.69
N ARG A 81 -12.93 6.76 -15.56
CA ARG A 81 -13.93 7.80 -15.83
C ARG A 81 -15.27 7.22 -16.28
N ASP A 82 -15.23 6.23 -17.19
CA ASP A 82 -16.42 5.59 -17.74
C ASP A 82 -17.11 4.62 -16.75
N GLY A 83 -16.57 4.45 -15.54
CA GLY A 83 -17.11 3.48 -14.57
C GLY A 83 -16.91 2.02 -14.97
N LYS A 84 -16.03 1.73 -15.93
CA LYS A 84 -15.75 0.37 -16.46
C LYS A 84 -14.73 -0.41 -15.62
N VAL A 85 -14.38 0.10 -14.45
CA VAL A 85 -13.48 -0.54 -13.49
C VAL A 85 -14.26 -0.86 -12.23
N LYS A 86 -14.19 -2.12 -11.77
CA LYS A 86 -14.85 -2.54 -10.53
C LYS A 86 -14.29 -1.73 -9.37
N ARG A 87 -15.16 -1.01 -8.66
CA ARG A 87 -14.78 -0.22 -7.49
C ARG A 87 -14.44 -1.12 -6.30
N GLN A 88 -15.18 -2.21 -6.10
CA GLN A 88 -14.96 -3.14 -4.99
C GLN A 88 -13.99 -4.27 -5.33
N VAL A 89 -13.09 -4.57 -4.39
CA VAL A 89 -12.34 -5.83 -4.34
C VAL A 89 -13.30 -6.93 -3.87
N ARG A 90 -13.29 -8.11 -4.53
CA ARG A 90 -14.13 -9.26 -4.14
C ARG A 90 -13.96 -9.55 -2.64
N ASP A 91 -15.08 -9.76 -1.95
CA ASP A 91 -15.12 -10.23 -0.56
C ASP A 91 -14.37 -11.56 -0.39
#